data_AF-A0A444JAZ9-F1
#
_entry.id   AF-A0A444JAZ9-F1
#
_cell.length_a   1.000
_cell.length_b   1.000
_cell.length_c   1.000
_cell.angle_alpha   90.00
_cell.angle_beta   90.00
_cell.angle_gamma   90.00
#
_symmetry.space_group_name_H-M   'P 1'
#
loop_
_entity.id
_entity.type
_entity.pdbx_description
1 polymer ?
#
loop_
_entity_poly.entity_id
_entity_poly.type
_entity_poly.pdbx_seq_one_letter_code
_entity_poly.pdbx_strand_id
1 'polypeptide(L)'
;MAVITKDELSKNVAEEPSMMTGSTPPKGWMETPVKFKPGNYAYPTKVDKLEYLNSQQGVSFPNARVWNPEDEDWKLPANWKEIIINGLADRLDRFRSLKIFMDCCVRCGACADKCHFFLGTGDPKNMPVLRAELLRSVYRKEFTLAGKLLGKMAGGREMTAGVLKEWFMYAYQCTECRRCSVFCPYGIDTAEITMMLRELLHMVGCGINWAMEPVSNSNRTGNHMGLTPQAFKGNVDFLCEDVESLTGVKVNPTFNRKGAEVLFITPSADVFAEPGLFTCMGYLLLFEAIGLDYTWSTYASEGGNFGLFTSNEMMKKLNAKMYA
;
A
#
# COMPACT_ATOMS: atom_id res chain seq x y z
N MET A 1 26.35 -7.15 -5.09
CA MET A 1 25.65 -6.19 -5.95
C MET A 1 26.56 -5.88 -7.12
N ALA A 2 26.10 -6.03 -8.36
CA ALA A 2 26.89 -5.57 -9.50
C ALA A 2 27.07 -4.05 -9.39
N VAL A 3 28.30 -3.58 -9.31
CA VAL A 3 28.61 -2.15 -9.29
C VAL A 3 28.41 -1.65 -10.71
N ILE A 4 27.26 -1.04 -10.97
CA ILE A 4 26.99 -0.39 -12.27
C ILE A 4 27.99 0.75 -12.40
N THR A 5 28.80 0.71 -13.46
CA THR A 5 29.82 1.74 -13.70
C THR A 5 29.15 3.05 -14.11
N LYS A 6 29.83 4.18 -13.87
CA LYS A 6 29.36 5.50 -14.34
C LYS A 6 29.08 5.49 -15.84
N ASP A 7 29.89 4.78 -16.61
CA ASP A 7 29.78 4.69 -18.07
C ASP A 7 28.55 3.88 -18.50
N GLU A 8 28.28 2.73 -17.85
CA GLU A 8 27.04 1.98 -18.06
C GLU A 8 25.81 2.78 -17.67
N LEU A 9 25.86 3.53 -16.56
CA LEU A 9 24.76 4.35 -16.10
C LEU A 9 24.51 5.53 -17.07
N SER A 10 25.57 6.15 -17.56
CA SER A 10 25.49 7.23 -18.56
C SER A 10 24.92 6.71 -19.89
N LYS A 11 25.35 5.52 -20.30
CA LYS A 11 24.84 4.85 -21.51
C LYS A 11 23.36 4.49 -21.39
N ASN A 12 22.96 3.89 -20.25
CA ASN A 12 21.55 3.56 -20.01
C ASN A 12 20.67 4.81 -19.99
N VAL A 13 21.11 5.90 -19.36
CA VAL A 13 20.37 7.17 -19.33
C VAL A 13 20.23 7.78 -20.73
N ALA A 14 21.23 7.62 -21.61
CA ALA A 14 21.21 8.19 -22.95
C ALA A 14 20.49 7.31 -23.99
N GLU A 15 20.52 5.99 -23.84
CA GLU A 15 20.05 5.04 -24.86
C GLU A 15 18.71 4.36 -24.51
N GLU A 16 18.38 4.20 -23.22
CA GLU A 16 17.09 3.61 -22.85
C GLU A 16 15.94 4.60 -23.09
N PRO A 17 14.75 4.10 -23.51
CA PRO A 17 13.55 4.91 -23.58
C PRO A 17 13.24 5.55 -22.23
N SER A 18 13.42 6.87 -22.13
CA SER A 18 13.15 7.63 -20.92
C SER A 18 12.56 8.99 -21.26
N MET A 19 11.91 9.61 -20.27
CA MET A 19 11.40 10.98 -20.40
C MET A 19 12.52 11.98 -20.74
N MET A 20 13.77 11.68 -20.39
CA MET A 20 14.93 12.53 -20.64
C MET A 20 15.45 12.45 -22.08
N THR A 21 15.30 11.29 -22.72
CA THR A 21 15.76 11.05 -24.10
C THR A 21 14.69 11.40 -25.14
N GLY A 22 13.43 11.58 -24.71
CA GLY A 22 12.29 11.76 -25.62
C GLY A 22 11.92 10.51 -26.40
N SER A 23 12.62 9.40 -26.15
CA SER A 23 12.47 8.13 -26.85
C SER A 23 11.27 7.35 -26.31
N THR A 24 10.40 6.88 -27.20
CA THR A 24 9.27 6.01 -26.83
C THR A 24 9.67 4.54 -26.86
N PRO A 25 9.17 3.68 -25.94
CA PRO A 25 9.44 2.25 -25.98
C PRO A 25 9.02 1.63 -27.33
N PRO A 26 9.86 0.77 -27.95
CA PRO A 26 9.58 0.19 -29.27
C PRO A 26 8.51 -0.92 -29.23
N LYS A 27 8.23 -1.47 -28.05
CA LYS A 27 7.24 -2.53 -27.83
C LYS A 27 6.09 -2.01 -26.98
N GLY A 28 4.89 -2.55 -27.22
CA GLY A 28 3.74 -2.27 -26.38
C GLY A 28 3.95 -2.77 -24.95
N TRP A 29 3.31 -2.11 -23.98
CA TRP A 29 3.44 -2.46 -22.56
C TRP A 29 3.02 -3.91 -22.23
N MET A 30 2.12 -4.51 -23.01
CA MET A 30 1.71 -5.91 -22.86
C MET A 30 2.79 -6.91 -23.30
N GLU A 31 3.80 -6.46 -24.04
CA GLU A 31 4.90 -7.27 -24.59
C GLU A 31 6.21 -7.08 -23.81
N THR A 32 6.20 -6.22 -22.80
CA THR A 32 7.37 -5.94 -21.95
C THR A 32 7.19 -6.64 -20.61
N PRO A 33 7.71 -7.86 -20.43
CA PRO A 33 7.56 -8.58 -19.17
C PRO A 33 8.29 -7.85 -18.04
N VAL A 34 7.77 -7.97 -16.82
CA VAL A 34 8.47 -7.51 -15.62
C VAL A 34 9.74 -8.32 -15.38
N LYS A 35 10.80 -7.65 -14.91
CA LYS A 35 12.04 -8.29 -14.46
C LYS A 35 12.23 -8.02 -12.98
N PHE A 36 12.30 -9.08 -12.17
CA PHE A 36 12.68 -8.99 -10.76
C PHE A 36 14.20 -9.06 -10.66
N LYS A 37 14.79 -8.11 -9.94
CA LYS A 37 16.21 -8.08 -9.61
C LYS A 37 16.38 -7.53 -8.19
N PRO A 38 17.43 -7.91 -7.46
CA PRO A 38 17.68 -7.35 -6.14
C PRO A 38 17.61 -5.82 -6.16
N GLY A 39 16.78 -5.26 -5.27
CA GLY A 39 16.60 -3.81 -5.12
C GLY A 39 15.47 -3.18 -5.94
N ASN A 40 14.69 -3.94 -6.73
CA ASN A 40 13.55 -3.37 -7.47
C ASN A 40 12.17 -3.91 -7.08
N TYR A 41 12.09 -4.76 -6.05
CA TYR A 41 10.84 -5.33 -5.55
C TYR A 41 10.79 -5.33 -4.03
N ALA A 42 9.58 -5.36 -3.48
CA ALA A 42 9.35 -5.50 -2.04
C ALA A 42 9.34 -6.98 -1.64
N TYR A 43 9.95 -7.29 -0.50
CA TYR A 43 10.08 -8.68 -0.03
C TYR A 43 8.72 -9.30 0.31
N PRO A 44 8.51 -10.58 -0.03
CA PRO A 44 7.30 -11.33 0.34
C PRO A 44 7.02 -11.32 1.83
N THR A 45 5.74 -11.45 2.16
CA THR A 45 5.30 -11.58 3.56
C THR A 45 5.89 -12.81 4.22
N LYS A 46 6.39 -12.68 5.45
CA LYS A 46 6.80 -13.84 6.24
C LYS A 46 5.59 -14.71 6.61
N VAL A 47 5.74 -16.02 6.52
CA VAL A 47 4.63 -16.99 6.70
C VAL A 47 4.02 -16.88 8.10
N ASP A 48 4.84 -16.69 9.13
CA ASP A 48 4.41 -16.53 10.53
C ASP A 48 3.41 -15.38 10.71
N LYS A 49 3.56 -14.27 9.96
CA LYS A 49 2.64 -13.13 10.02
C LYS A 49 1.26 -13.49 9.46
N LEU A 50 1.22 -14.25 8.37
CA LEU A 50 -0.04 -14.71 7.78
C LEU A 50 -0.72 -15.75 8.66
N GLU A 51 0.04 -16.69 9.23
CA GLU A 51 -0.47 -17.68 10.18
C GLU A 51 -1.04 -17.02 11.44
N TYR A 52 -0.32 -16.06 12.01
CA TYR A 52 -0.82 -15.26 13.11
C TYR A 52 -2.13 -14.57 12.74
N LEU A 53 -2.18 -13.85 11.61
CA LEU A 53 -3.40 -13.14 11.20
C LEU A 53 -4.57 -14.09 10.94
N ASN A 54 -4.34 -15.25 10.31
CA ASN A 54 -5.37 -16.26 10.09
C ASN A 54 -5.87 -16.92 11.38
N SER A 55 -5.09 -16.92 12.46
CA SER A 55 -5.55 -17.37 13.78
C SER A 55 -6.52 -16.38 14.44
N GLN A 56 -6.63 -15.16 13.93
CA GLN A 56 -7.47 -14.10 14.51
C GLN A 56 -8.89 -14.17 13.97
N GLN A 57 -9.87 -13.98 14.85
CA GLN A 57 -11.28 -14.00 14.47
C GLN A 57 -11.60 -12.94 13.40
N GLY A 58 -12.25 -13.37 12.32
CA GLY A 58 -12.70 -12.50 11.23
C GLY A 58 -11.58 -11.98 10.33
N VAL A 59 -10.38 -12.57 10.36
CA VAL A 59 -9.26 -12.21 9.47
C VAL A 59 -8.94 -13.41 8.57
N SER A 60 -8.72 -13.15 7.28
CA SER A 60 -8.36 -14.19 6.32
C SER A 60 -7.36 -13.67 5.28
N PHE A 61 -6.19 -14.31 5.27
CA PHE A 61 -5.11 -14.16 4.30
C PHE A 61 -4.68 -15.57 3.85
N PRO A 62 -5.44 -16.21 2.93
CA PRO A 62 -5.23 -17.60 2.55
C PRO A 62 -3.95 -17.81 1.74
N ASN A 63 -3.60 -19.08 1.51
CA ASN A 63 -2.48 -19.49 0.64
C ASN A 63 -1.09 -19.00 1.08
N ALA A 64 -0.88 -18.88 2.39
CA ALA A 64 0.41 -18.58 2.99
C ALA A 64 1.44 -19.67 2.61
N ARG A 65 2.61 -19.24 2.11
CA ARG A 65 3.70 -20.13 1.68
C ARG A 65 5.00 -19.36 1.55
N VAL A 66 6.11 -20.08 1.47
CA VAL A 66 7.41 -19.52 1.12
C VAL A 66 7.53 -19.45 -0.41
N TRP A 67 7.80 -18.26 -0.93
CA TRP A 67 8.03 -17.97 -2.35
C TRP A 67 8.96 -16.75 -2.49
N ASN A 68 9.62 -16.60 -3.63
CA ASN A 68 10.47 -15.43 -3.94
C ASN A 68 10.08 -14.81 -5.29
N PRO A 69 10.01 -13.46 -5.42
CA PRO A 69 9.72 -12.81 -6.70
C PRO A 69 10.72 -13.16 -7.81
N GLU A 70 11.97 -13.47 -7.46
CA GLU A 70 13.02 -13.89 -8.39
C GLU A 70 12.83 -15.32 -8.92
N ASP A 71 12.01 -16.15 -8.25
CA ASP A 71 11.75 -17.53 -8.69
C ASP A 71 10.84 -17.53 -9.94
N GLU A 72 11.07 -18.48 -10.84
CA GLU A 72 10.18 -18.73 -11.97
C GLU A 72 8.81 -19.26 -11.50
N ASP A 73 8.80 -20.21 -10.58
CA ASP A 73 7.59 -20.74 -9.97
C ASP A 73 7.33 -20.11 -8.60
N TRP A 74 6.23 -19.36 -8.49
CA TRP A 74 5.78 -18.76 -7.23
C TRP A 74 4.97 -19.74 -6.38
N LYS A 75 4.87 -21.02 -6.77
CA LYS A 75 4.15 -22.09 -6.06
C LYS A 75 2.69 -21.73 -5.77
N LEU A 76 2.06 -21.07 -6.74
CA LEU A 76 0.66 -20.61 -6.63
C LEU A 76 -0.27 -21.82 -6.42
N PRO A 77 -1.41 -21.65 -5.71
CA PRO A 77 -2.39 -22.73 -5.58
C PRO A 77 -2.88 -23.18 -6.96
N ALA A 78 -3.20 -24.46 -7.14
CA ALA A 78 -3.53 -25.02 -8.47
C ALA A 78 -4.65 -24.25 -9.19
N ASN A 79 -5.64 -23.77 -8.45
CA ASN A 79 -6.77 -22.99 -8.95
C ASN A 79 -6.58 -21.45 -8.82
N TRP A 80 -5.35 -20.95 -8.73
CA TRP A 80 -5.09 -19.51 -8.51
C TRP A 80 -5.77 -18.60 -9.53
N LYS A 81 -5.91 -19.02 -10.81
CA LYS A 81 -6.62 -18.24 -11.83
C LYS A 81 -8.08 -18.04 -11.44
N GLU A 82 -8.76 -19.10 -11.02
CA GLU A 82 -10.16 -19.06 -10.59
C GLU A 82 -10.32 -18.19 -9.34
N ILE A 83 -9.41 -18.29 -8.38
CA ILE A 83 -9.39 -17.44 -7.18
C ILE A 83 -9.36 -15.95 -7.58
N ILE A 84 -8.49 -15.58 -8.53
CA ILE A 84 -8.37 -14.18 -8.97
C ILE A 84 -9.60 -13.72 -9.76
N ILE A 85 -10.10 -14.53 -10.71
CA ILE A 85 -11.25 -14.14 -11.54
C ILE A 85 -12.52 -14.04 -10.70
N ASN A 86 -12.80 -15.02 -9.83
CA ASN A 86 -13.94 -14.97 -8.92
C ASN A 86 -13.78 -13.86 -7.89
N GLY A 87 -12.55 -13.64 -7.40
CA GLY A 87 -12.22 -12.51 -6.55
C GLY A 87 -12.57 -11.18 -7.22
N LEU A 88 -12.15 -10.97 -8.46
CA LEU A 88 -12.46 -9.75 -9.20
C LEU A 88 -13.96 -9.59 -9.45
N ALA A 89 -14.67 -10.68 -9.76
CA ALA A 89 -16.13 -10.68 -9.90
C ALA A 89 -16.84 -10.19 -8.63
N ASP A 90 -16.46 -10.72 -7.45
CA ASP A 90 -16.99 -10.29 -6.15
C ASP A 90 -16.77 -8.78 -5.90
N ARG A 91 -15.57 -8.26 -6.20
CA ARG A 91 -15.29 -6.83 -6.00
C ARG A 91 -16.09 -5.95 -6.97
N LEU A 92 -16.31 -6.39 -8.21
CA LEU A 92 -17.11 -5.64 -9.18
C LEU A 92 -18.59 -5.59 -8.80
N ASP A 93 -19.10 -6.60 -8.10
CA ASP A 93 -20.47 -6.62 -7.57
C ASP A 93 -20.60 -5.71 -6.34
N ARG A 94 -19.64 -5.80 -5.40
CA ARG A 94 -19.64 -5.04 -4.14
C ARG A 94 -19.32 -3.56 -4.31
N PHE A 95 -18.45 -3.20 -5.25
CA PHE A 95 -17.92 -1.84 -5.40
C PHE A 95 -18.30 -1.21 -6.73
N ARG A 96 -19.35 -0.38 -6.70
CA ARG A 96 -19.80 0.41 -7.87
C ARG A 96 -18.68 1.29 -8.45
N SER A 97 -17.86 1.89 -7.58
CA SER A 97 -16.69 2.69 -7.95
C SER A 97 -15.74 1.92 -8.84
N LEU A 98 -15.34 0.69 -8.44
CA LEU A 98 -14.46 -0.16 -9.24
C LEU A 98 -15.03 -0.40 -10.63
N LYS A 99 -16.31 -0.76 -10.74
CA LYS A 99 -16.97 -1.00 -12.03
C LYS A 99 -16.90 0.24 -12.94
N ILE A 100 -17.24 1.43 -12.40
CA ILE A 100 -17.16 2.68 -13.15
C ILE A 100 -15.70 2.97 -13.58
N PHE A 101 -14.74 2.78 -12.68
CA PHE A 101 -13.32 3.03 -12.94
C PHE A 101 -12.73 2.09 -14.01
N MET A 102 -13.30 0.90 -14.21
CA MET A 102 -12.90 0.00 -15.28
C MET A 102 -13.36 0.50 -16.67
N ASP A 103 -14.48 1.22 -16.74
CA ASP A 103 -15.16 1.57 -17.99
C ASP A 103 -14.91 3.01 -18.46
N CYS A 104 -14.87 3.99 -17.55
CA CYS A 104 -14.90 5.42 -17.93
C CYS A 104 -13.55 6.01 -18.37
N CYS A 105 -12.45 5.26 -18.27
CA CYS A 105 -11.13 5.82 -18.59
C CYS A 105 -10.93 5.99 -20.10
N VAL A 106 -10.79 7.24 -20.55
CA VAL A 106 -10.48 7.59 -21.95
C VAL A 106 -8.98 7.67 -22.26
N ARG A 107 -8.12 7.30 -21.30
CA ARG A 107 -6.66 7.33 -21.41
C ARG A 107 -6.07 8.69 -21.82
N CYS A 108 -6.64 9.79 -21.32
CA CYS A 108 -6.17 11.16 -21.61
C CYS A 108 -4.77 11.50 -21.06
N GLY A 109 -4.24 10.71 -20.12
CA GLY A 109 -2.90 10.91 -19.56
C GLY A 109 -2.79 12.00 -18.48
N ALA A 110 -3.88 12.69 -18.10
CA ALA A 110 -3.87 13.77 -17.10
C ALA A 110 -3.29 13.36 -15.72
N CYS A 111 -3.30 12.06 -15.40
CA CYS A 111 -2.74 11.51 -14.17
C CYS A 111 -1.24 11.16 -14.26
N ALA A 112 -0.65 11.12 -15.47
CA ALA A 112 0.68 10.53 -15.70
C ALA A 112 1.78 11.27 -14.96
N ASP A 113 1.94 12.57 -15.23
CA ASP A 113 2.93 13.45 -14.60
C ASP A 113 2.66 13.72 -13.10
N LYS A 114 1.60 13.14 -12.56
CA LYS A 114 1.25 13.27 -11.14
C LYS A 114 1.85 12.18 -10.27
N CYS A 115 2.26 11.05 -10.85
CA CYS A 115 2.80 9.93 -10.09
C CYS A 115 4.31 10.07 -9.86
N HIS A 116 4.73 10.13 -8.59
CA HIS A 116 6.14 10.18 -8.21
C HIS A 116 6.95 8.98 -8.77
N PHE A 117 6.36 7.79 -8.79
CA PHE A 117 7.02 6.60 -9.33
C PHE A 117 7.18 6.66 -10.84
N PHE A 118 6.18 7.17 -11.57
CA PHE A 118 6.36 7.39 -13.00
C PHE A 118 7.45 8.42 -13.27
N LEU A 119 7.41 9.57 -12.58
CA LEU A 119 8.43 10.61 -12.74
C LEU A 119 9.83 10.13 -12.37
N GLY A 120 9.97 9.32 -11.32
CA GLY A 120 11.25 8.80 -10.86
C GLY A 120 11.80 7.63 -11.68
N THR A 121 10.94 6.84 -12.34
CA THR A 121 11.37 5.64 -13.08
C THR A 121 11.31 5.79 -14.59
N GLY A 122 10.47 6.68 -15.11
CA GLY A 122 10.12 6.74 -16.53
C GLY A 122 9.31 5.52 -17.04
N ASP A 123 9.06 4.51 -16.20
CA ASP A 123 8.37 3.29 -16.60
C ASP A 123 6.89 3.57 -16.87
N PRO A 124 6.39 3.35 -18.11
CA PRO A 124 4.99 3.59 -18.43
C PRO A 124 4.01 2.85 -17.54
N LYS A 125 4.35 1.64 -17.03
CA LYS A 125 3.48 0.85 -16.15
C LYS A 125 3.31 1.48 -14.76
N ASN A 126 4.15 2.47 -14.43
CA ASN A 126 3.97 3.31 -13.25
C ASN A 126 3.08 4.53 -13.45
N MET A 127 2.75 4.90 -14.70
CA MET A 127 1.72 5.90 -14.95
C MET A 127 0.38 5.41 -14.37
N PRO A 128 -0.40 6.24 -13.65
CA PRO A 128 -1.64 5.77 -13.01
C PRO A 128 -2.65 5.19 -14.01
N VAL A 129 -2.73 5.76 -15.22
CA VAL A 129 -3.55 5.21 -16.31
C VAL A 129 -3.14 3.78 -16.63
N LEU A 130 -1.86 3.52 -16.83
CA LEU A 130 -1.38 2.20 -17.26
C LEU A 130 -1.34 1.20 -16.11
N ARG A 131 -1.04 1.65 -14.89
CA ARG A 131 -1.17 0.83 -13.68
C ARG A 131 -2.60 0.31 -13.53
N ALA A 132 -3.60 1.17 -13.76
CA ALA A 132 -5.00 0.75 -13.79
C ALA A 132 -5.31 -0.20 -14.98
N GLU A 133 -4.65 -0.02 -16.13
CA GLU A 133 -4.77 -0.95 -17.27
C GLU A 133 -4.27 -2.36 -16.96
N LEU A 134 -3.39 -2.54 -15.97
CA LEU A 134 -2.96 -3.88 -15.54
C LEU A 134 -4.16 -4.73 -15.11
N LEU A 135 -5.09 -4.15 -14.33
CA LEU A 135 -6.35 -4.78 -13.93
C LEU A 135 -7.39 -4.72 -15.05
N ARG A 136 -7.58 -3.55 -15.68
CA ARG A 136 -8.62 -3.37 -16.72
C ARG A 136 -8.45 -4.33 -17.90
N SER A 137 -7.23 -4.67 -18.26
CA SER A 137 -6.98 -5.60 -19.36
C SER A 137 -7.49 -7.01 -19.08
N VAL A 138 -7.40 -7.48 -17.83
CA VAL A 138 -8.00 -8.76 -17.42
C VAL A 138 -9.50 -8.60 -17.26
N TYR A 139 -9.96 -7.50 -16.66
CA TYR A 139 -11.38 -7.17 -16.58
C TYR A 139 -12.08 -7.22 -17.96
N ARG A 140 -11.50 -6.57 -18.97
CA ARG A 140 -12.07 -6.57 -20.33
C ARG A 140 -12.15 -7.99 -20.89
N LYS A 141 -11.08 -8.78 -20.75
CA LYS A 141 -11.05 -10.15 -21.26
C LYS A 141 -12.13 -11.04 -20.63
N GLU A 142 -12.38 -10.88 -19.33
CA GLU A 142 -13.22 -11.80 -18.55
C GLU A 142 -14.67 -11.34 -18.38
N PHE A 143 -14.93 -10.03 -18.41
CA PHE A 143 -16.24 -9.47 -18.03
C PHE A 143 -16.92 -8.63 -19.12
N THR A 144 -16.25 -8.35 -20.25
CA THR A 144 -16.85 -7.59 -21.36
C THR A 144 -16.99 -8.44 -22.61
N LEU A 145 -18.07 -8.25 -23.38
CA LEU A 145 -18.29 -8.98 -24.63
C LEU A 145 -17.18 -8.69 -25.66
N ALA A 146 -16.84 -7.42 -25.84
CA ALA A 146 -15.80 -6.99 -26.78
C ALA A 146 -14.42 -7.58 -26.41
N GLY A 147 -14.04 -7.56 -25.13
CA GLY A 147 -12.77 -8.13 -24.68
C GLY A 147 -12.72 -9.66 -24.78
N LYS A 148 -13.84 -10.36 -24.58
CA LYS A 148 -13.92 -11.82 -24.79
C LYS A 148 -13.62 -12.20 -26.24
N LEU A 149 -14.27 -11.51 -27.18
CA LEU A 149 -14.20 -11.79 -28.62
C LEU A 149 -12.92 -11.27 -29.29
N LEU A 150 -12.55 -10.02 -29.03
CA LEU A 150 -11.46 -9.33 -29.74
C LEU A 150 -10.11 -9.43 -29.00
N GLY A 151 -10.10 -9.92 -27.75
CA GLY A 151 -8.89 -10.13 -26.96
C GLY A 151 -8.01 -8.87 -26.90
N LYS A 152 -6.75 -9.01 -27.34
CA LYS A 152 -5.76 -7.92 -27.34
C LYS A 152 -6.20 -6.69 -28.12
N MET A 153 -6.97 -6.86 -29.19
CA MET A 153 -7.45 -5.73 -30.01
C MET A 153 -8.42 -4.82 -29.24
N ALA A 154 -9.21 -5.38 -28.32
CA ALA A 154 -10.03 -4.61 -27.38
C ALA A 154 -9.30 -4.26 -26.07
N GLY A 155 -7.97 -4.41 -26.03
CA GLY A 155 -7.16 -4.18 -24.84
C GLY A 155 -7.38 -5.22 -23.73
N GLY A 156 -7.90 -6.39 -24.07
CA GLY A 156 -8.08 -7.53 -23.17
C GLY A 156 -6.86 -8.46 -23.18
N ARG A 157 -6.49 -9.01 -22.02
CA ARG A 157 -5.45 -10.06 -21.91
C ARG A 157 -5.86 -11.17 -20.96
N GLU A 158 -5.44 -12.39 -21.24
CA GLU A 158 -5.66 -13.54 -20.37
C GLU A 158 -4.86 -13.36 -19.06
N MET A 159 -5.44 -13.81 -17.95
CA MET A 159 -4.73 -13.93 -16.68
C MET A 159 -3.69 -15.06 -16.74
N THR A 160 -2.42 -14.71 -16.72
CA THR A 160 -1.27 -15.64 -16.68
C THR A 160 -0.40 -15.37 -15.45
N ALA A 161 0.47 -16.31 -15.08
CA ALA A 161 1.39 -16.09 -13.97
C ALA A 161 2.25 -14.82 -14.20
N GLY A 162 2.69 -14.58 -15.45
CA GLY A 162 3.41 -13.35 -15.81
C GLY A 162 2.58 -12.08 -15.56
N VAL A 163 1.28 -12.08 -15.87
CA VAL A 163 0.37 -10.96 -15.57
C VAL A 163 0.23 -10.75 -14.07
N LEU A 164 0.11 -11.82 -13.29
CA LEU A 164 0.05 -11.74 -11.82
C LEU A 164 1.36 -11.22 -11.21
N LYS A 165 2.50 -11.60 -11.78
CA LYS A 165 3.80 -11.04 -11.40
C LYS A 165 3.92 -9.55 -11.73
N GLU A 166 3.41 -9.10 -12.87
CA GLU A 166 3.32 -7.67 -13.19
C GLU A 166 2.43 -6.92 -12.18
N TRP A 167 1.27 -7.49 -11.85
CA TRP A 167 0.38 -6.94 -10.83
C TRP A 167 1.12 -6.72 -9.51
N PHE A 168 1.84 -7.74 -9.03
CA PHE A 168 2.64 -7.64 -7.81
C PHE A 168 3.65 -6.48 -7.88
N MET A 169 4.49 -6.42 -8.92
CA MET A 169 5.50 -5.37 -9.06
C MET A 169 4.89 -3.97 -9.00
N TYR A 170 3.89 -3.70 -9.83
CA TYR A 170 3.41 -2.34 -10.02
C TYR A 170 2.36 -1.89 -9.00
N ALA A 171 1.61 -2.83 -8.41
CA ALA A 171 0.69 -2.49 -7.33
C ALA A 171 1.43 -2.12 -6.06
N TYR A 172 2.54 -2.80 -5.73
CA TYR A 172 3.33 -2.47 -4.55
C TYR A 172 4.28 -1.28 -4.74
N GLN A 173 4.41 -0.74 -5.96
CA GLN A 173 5.06 0.56 -6.22
C GLN A 173 4.12 1.75 -6.01
N CYS A 174 2.80 1.56 -5.95
CA CYS A 174 1.89 2.67 -5.69
C CYS A 174 1.85 3.02 -4.18
N THR A 175 2.08 4.27 -3.80
CA THR A 175 1.94 4.69 -2.38
C THR A 175 0.52 5.00 -1.95
N GLU A 176 -0.46 4.84 -2.85
CA GLU A 176 -1.87 5.20 -2.59
C GLU A 176 -2.08 6.66 -2.16
N CYS A 177 -1.14 7.56 -2.52
CA CYS A 177 -1.21 9.00 -2.20
C CYS A 177 -2.40 9.75 -2.82
N ARG A 178 -3.21 9.09 -3.67
CA ARG A 178 -4.40 9.63 -4.36
C ARG A 178 -4.19 10.90 -5.19
N ARG A 179 -2.96 11.37 -5.39
CA ARG A 179 -2.69 12.53 -6.28
C ARG A 179 -3.30 12.31 -7.68
N CYS A 180 -3.22 11.09 -8.20
CA CYS A 180 -3.84 10.73 -9.48
C CYS A 180 -5.37 10.93 -9.53
N SER A 181 -6.10 10.76 -8.42
CA SER A 181 -7.55 10.93 -8.39
C SER A 181 -7.95 12.39 -8.44
N VAL A 182 -7.20 13.26 -7.76
CA VAL A 182 -7.38 14.72 -7.77
C VAL A 182 -7.32 15.30 -9.18
N PHE A 183 -6.46 14.75 -10.04
CA PHE A 183 -6.25 15.26 -11.41
C PHE A 183 -7.01 14.50 -12.49
N CYS A 184 -7.75 13.44 -12.15
CA CYS A 184 -8.52 12.71 -13.15
C CYS A 184 -9.82 13.45 -13.47
N PRO A 185 -10.05 13.90 -14.73
CA PRO A 185 -11.31 14.59 -15.07
C PRO A 185 -12.54 13.68 -15.02
N TYR A 186 -12.34 12.36 -14.95
CA TYR A 186 -13.40 11.35 -14.79
C TYR A 186 -13.53 10.86 -13.34
N GLY A 187 -12.78 11.44 -12.38
CA GLY A 187 -12.83 11.06 -10.97
C GLY A 187 -12.29 9.66 -10.65
N ILE A 188 -11.47 9.07 -11.52
CA ILE A 188 -10.92 7.73 -11.32
C ILE A 188 -9.88 7.75 -10.20
N ASP A 189 -10.12 6.95 -9.16
CA ASP A 189 -9.14 6.73 -8.09
C ASP A 189 -8.28 5.48 -8.37
N THR A 190 -7.07 5.68 -8.91
CA THR A 190 -6.12 4.57 -9.11
C THR A 190 -5.63 3.99 -7.79
N ALA A 191 -5.67 4.71 -6.66
CA ALA A 191 -5.34 4.14 -5.37
C ALA A 191 -6.38 3.07 -4.98
N GLU A 192 -7.66 3.33 -5.19
CA GLU A 192 -8.70 2.32 -4.94
C GLU A 192 -8.54 1.08 -5.86
N ILE A 193 -8.22 1.28 -7.14
CA ILE A 193 -7.90 0.17 -8.05
C ILE A 193 -6.68 -0.62 -7.53
N THR A 194 -5.66 0.07 -7.00
CA THR A 194 -4.48 -0.55 -6.40
C THR A 194 -4.85 -1.39 -5.18
N MET A 195 -5.70 -0.86 -4.29
CA MET A 195 -6.17 -1.57 -3.11
C MET A 195 -6.88 -2.87 -3.50
N MET A 196 -7.77 -2.82 -4.50
CA MET A 196 -8.45 -4.02 -5.01
C MET A 196 -7.47 -5.03 -5.61
N LEU A 197 -6.47 -4.56 -6.37
CA LEU A 197 -5.45 -5.42 -6.95
C LEU A 197 -4.59 -6.09 -5.86
N ARG A 198 -4.21 -5.37 -4.81
CA ARG A 198 -3.50 -5.92 -3.65
C ARG A 198 -4.34 -6.95 -2.91
N GLU A 199 -5.62 -6.69 -2.72
CA GLU A 199 -6.55 -7.64 -2.10
C GLU A 199 -6.63 -8.94 -2.90
N LEU A 200 -6.70 -8.86 -4.24
CA LEU A 200 -6.65 -10.04 -5.12
C LEU A 200 -5.32 -10.79 -5.00
N LEU A 201 -4.19 -10.09 -4.93
CA LEU A 201 -2.88 -10.73 -4.70
C LEU A 201 -2.81 -11.43 -3.34
N HIS A 202 -3.39 -10.84 -2.30
CA HIS A 202 -3.48 -11.47 -0.97
C HIS A 202 -4.31 -12.77 -1.00
N MET A 203 -5.36 -12.86 -1.83
CA MET A 203 -6.15 -14.10 -1.96
C MET A 203 -5.32 -15.29 -2.47
N VAL A 204 -4.25 -15.04 -3.22
CA VAL A 204 -3.31 -16.09 -3.66
C VAL A 204 -2.01 -16.07 -2.87
N GLY A 205 -1.99 -15.47 -1.67
CA GLY A 205 -0.83 -15.46 -0.78
C GLY A 205 0.33 -14.56 -1.23
N CYS A 206 0.10 -13.64 -2.16
CA CYS A 206 1.12 -12.72 -2.71
C CYS A 206 1.05 -11.35 -2.02
N GLY A 207 1.52 -11.27 -0.78
CA GLY A 207 1.67 -10.03 -0.01
C GLY A 207 3.11 -9.58 0.16
N ILE A 208 3.33 -8.33 0.60
CA ILE A 208 4.67 -7.83 0.99
C ILE A 208 4.80 -7.71 2.51
N ASN A 209 5.96 -8.07 3.06
CA ASN A 209 6.18 -8.02 4.52
C ASN A 209 6.09 -6.59 5.06
N TRP A 210 6.51 -5.60 4.27
CA TRP A 210 6.40 -4.19 4.63
C TRP A 210 4.98 -3.77 5.01
N ALA A 211 3.94 -4.34 4.37
CA ALA A 211 2.56 -4.07 4.72
C ALA A 211 2.08 -5.02 5.84
N MET A 212 2.39 -6.31 5.73
CA MET A 212 1.78 -7.34 6.57
C MET A 212 2.33 -7.42 8.00
N GLU A 213 3.60 -7.05 8.22
CA GLU A 213 4.16 -6.98 9.57
C GLU A 213 3.53 -5.84 10.40
N PRO A 214 3.41 -4.60 9.88
CA PRO A 214 2.58 -3.54 10.46
C PRO A 214 1.14 -3.93 10.75
N VAL A 215 0.48 -4.65 9.83
CA VAL A 215 -0.90 -5.13 10.02
C VAL A 215 -1.00 -6.12 11.17
N SER A 216 -0.07 -7.09 11.23
CA SER A 216 0.03 -8.06 12.33
C SER A 216 0.27 -7.36 13.68
N ASN A 217 1.20 -6.42 13.74
CA ASN A 217 1.49 -5.66 14.95
C ASN A 217 0.31 -4.77 15.38
N SER A 218 -0.33 -4.09 14.42
CA SER A 218 -1.50 -3.25 14.70
C SER A 218 -2.65 -4.07 15.25
N ASN A 219 -2.87 -5.28 14.73
CA ASN A 219 -3.89 -6.17 15.27
C ASN A 219 -3.56 -6.65 16.69
N ARG A 220 -2.28 -6.92 16.98
CA ARG A 220 -1.81 -7.47 18.25
C ARG A 220 -1.72 -6.45 19.38
N THR A 221 -1.15 -5.29 19.08
CA THR A 221 -0.76 -4.27 20.08
C THR A 221 -1.45 -2.92 19.87
N GLY A 222 -2.26 -2.81 18.81
CA GLY A 222 -2.97 -1.59 18.47
C GLY A 222 -2.13 -0.55 17.71
N ASN A 223 -0.83 -0.78 17.55
CA ASN A 223 0.07 0.02 16.72
C ASN A 223 0.99 -0.80 15.80
N HIS A 224 1.50 -0.16 14.74
CA HIS A 224 2.26 -0.86 13.70
C HIS A 224 3.68 -1.22 14.11
N MET A 225 4.25 -0.49 15.06
CA MET A 225 5.60 -0.71 15.57
C MET A 225 5.67 -1.87 16.56
N GLY A 226 4.52 -2.38 17.02
CA GLY A 226 4.48 -3.48 17.98
C GLY A 226 4.74 -3.06 19.43
N LEU A 227 4.61 -1.77 19.74
CA LEU A 227 4.86 -1.20 21.07
C LEU A 227 3.83 -1.75 22.06
N THR A 228 4.32 -2.22 23.20
CA THR A 228 3.44 -2.58 24.32
C THR A 228 2.88 -1.32 24.97
N PRO A 229 1.75 -1.40 25.69
CA PRO A 229 1.19 -0.26 26.42
C PRO A 229 2.20 0.44 27.34
N GLN A 230 3.08 -0.34 28.00
CA GLN A 230 4.12 0.17 28.89
C GLN A 230 5.23 0.88 28.12
N ALA A 231 5.67 0.32 26.99
CA ALA A 231 6.68 0.95 26.14
C ALA A 231 6.17 2.26 25.56
N PHE A 232 4.91 2.28 25.10
CA PHE A 232 4.29 3.49 24.58
C PHE A 232 4.25 4.62 25.62
N LYS A 233 3.74 4.32 26.83
CA LYS A 233 3.70 5.30 27.92
C LYS A 233 5.12 5.75 28.30
N GLY A 234 6.05 4.81 28.47
CA GLY A 234 7.43 5.13 28.86
C GLY A 234 8.14 6.04 27.86
N ASN A 235 7.91 5.83 26.56
CA ASN A 235 8.45 6.71 25.54
C ASN A 235 7.86 8.13 25.62
N VAL A 236 6.55 8.27 25.88
CA VAL A 236 5.94 9.59 26.06
C VAL A 236 6.46 10.26 27.34
N ASP A 237 6.62 9.51 28.43
CA ASP A 237 7.20 10.04 29.68
C ASP A 237 8.62 10.58 29.43
N PHE A 238 9.46 9.84 28.70
CA PHE A 238 10.80 10.29 28.29
C PHE A 238 10.76 11.59 27.47
N LEU A 239 9.84 11.69 26.52
CA LEU A 239 9.66 12.93 25.74
C LEU A 239 9.18 14.11 26.61
N CYS A 240 8.43 13.86 27.67
CA CYS A 240 8.05 14.91 28.62
C CYS A 240 9.27 15.44 29.40
N GLU A 241 10.18 14.54 29.80
CA GLU A 241 11.45 14.92 30.45
C GLU A 241 12.34 15.75 29.51
N ASP A 242 12.46 15.35 28.25
CA ASP A 242 13.20 16.10 27.22
C ASP A 242 12.59 17.49 27.00
N VAL A 243 11.25 17.60 26.91
CA VAL A 243 10.56 18.88 26.78
C VAL A 243 10.84 19.79 27.98
N GLU A 244 10.73 19.27 29.21
CA GLU A 244 11.00 20.05 30.43
C GLU A 244 12.47 20.51 30.48
N SER A 245 13.41 19.63 30.14
CA SER A 245 14.85 19.92 30.09
C SER A 245 15.18 21.02 29.06
N LEU A 246 14.58 20.95 27.87
CA LEU A 246 14.88 21.86 26.76
C LEU A 246 14.15 23.21 26.86
N THR A 247 12.97 23.24 27.47
CA THR A 247 12.08 24.42 27.42
C THR A 247 11.73 24.99 28.80
N GLY A 248 11.95 24.24 29.88
CA GLY A 248 11.46 24.57 31.22
C GLY A 248 9.94 24.39 31.41
N VAL A 249 9.22 23.92 30.39
CA VAL A 249 7.78 23.67 30.45
C VAL A 249 7.53 22.23 30.87
N LYS A 250 6.81 22.05 31.98
CA LYS A 250 6.39 20.74 32.44
C LYS A 250 5.05 20.36 31.83
N VAL A 251 5.02 19.29 31.05
CA VAL A 251 3.81 18.73 30.42
C VAL A 251 3.36 17.45 31.14
N ASN A 252 2.05 17.23 31.28
CA ASN A 252 1.52 16.08 32.03
C ASN A 252 0.41 15.34 31.24
N PRO A 253 0.76 14.61 30.16
CA PRO A 253 -0.23 13.85 29.38
C PRO A 253 -0.94 12.80 30.24
N THR A 254 -2.22 12.56 29.93
CA THR A 254 -2.99 11.47 30.58
C THR A 254 -3.22 10.30 29.63
N PHE A 255 -3.43 9.11 30.21
CA PHE A 255 -3.58 7.86 29.48
C PHE A 255 -4.82 7.12 29.96
N ASN A 256 -5.65 6.66 29.02
CA ASN A 256 -6.89 5.93 29.26
C ASN A 256 -7.83 6.60 30.30
N ARG A 257 -7.78 7.94 30.44
CA ARG A 257 -8.62 8.67 31.41
C ARG A 257 -10.05 8.76 30.89
N LYS A 258 -11.00 8.20 31.65
CA LYS A 258 -12.43 8.35 31.35
C LYS A 258 -12.86 9.81 31.59
N GLY A 259 -13.67 10.35 30.67
CA GLY A 259 -14.26 11.68 30.79
C GLY A 259 -13.41 12.82 30.22
N ALA A 260 -12.28 12.54 29.56
CA ALA A 260 -11.56 13.55 28.79
C ALA A 260 -12.37 14.00 27.55
N GLU A 261 -12.31 15.28 27.18
CA GLU A 261 -12.93 15.80 25.95
C GLU A 261 -12.33 15.18 24.68
N VAL A 262 -11.01 15.01 24.63
CA VAL A 262 -10.30 14.53 23.44
C VAL A 262 -9.57 13.22 23.70
N LEU A 263 -9.87 12.20 22.88
CA LEU A 263 -9.00 11.04 22.71
C LEU A 263 -7.99 11.35 21.59
N PHE A 264 -6.74 11.58 21.96
CA PHE A 264 -5.68 11.85 20.99
C PHE A 264 -5.02 10.55 20.54
N ILE A 265 -5.08 10.31 19.22
CA ILE A 265 -4.50 9.15 18.56
C ILE A 265 -3.55 9.66 17.48
N THR A 266 -2.27 9.36 17.62
CA THR A 266 -1.21 9.80 16.71
C THR A 266 -0.57 8.59 16.02
N PRO A 267 0.19 8.75 14.92
CA PRO A 267 1.04 7.69 14.40
C PRO A 267 2.03 7.21 15.46
N SER A 268 2.17 5.90 15.67
CA SER A 268 3.03 5.38 16.73
C SER A 268 4.52 5.66 16.50
N ALA A 269 4.89 6.04 15.28
CA ALA A 269 6.23 6.51 14.96
C ALA A 269 6.57 7.82 15.70
N ASP A 270 5.57 8.65 16.01
CA ASP A 270 5.77 9.94 16.68
C ASP A 270 6.32 9.77 18.11
N VAL A 271 6.12 8.60 18.73
CA VAL A 271 6.67 8.29 20.06
C VAL A 271 7.85 7.32 20.01
N PHE A 272 8.39 7.00 18.83
CA PHE A 272 9.41 5.95 18.70
C PHE A 272 10.58 6.30 17.78
N ALA A 273 10.36 7.03 16.69
CA ALA A 273 11.38 7.26 15.67
C ALA A 273 11.46 8.73 15.24
N GLU A 274 12.68 9.17 14.92
CA GLU A 274 12.89 10.46 14.28
C GLU A 274 12.42 10.45 12.81
N PRO A 275 11.90 11.59 12.29
CA PRO A 275 11.71 12.87 12.98
C PRO A 275 10.42 12.96 13.82
N GLY A 276 9.63 11.88 13.91
CA GLY A 276 8.34 11.84 14.59
C GLY A 276 8.38 12.27 16.06
N LEU A 277 9.48 11.99 16.76
CA LEU A 277 9.70 12.43 18.15
C LEU A 277 9.54 13.95 18.32
N PHE A 278 10.07 14.74 17.38
CA PHE A 278 9.93 16.20 17.41
C PHE A 278 8.48 16.64 17.22
N THR A 279 7.73 15.94 16.38
CA THR A 279 6.31 16.18 16.19
C THR A 279 5.53 15.90 17.47
N CYS A 280 5.83 14.79 18.18
CA CYS A 280 5.19 14.47 19.46
C CYS A 280 5.47 15.52 20.53
N MET A 281 6.73 15.96 20.69
CA MET A 281 7.07 17.04 21.60
C MET A 281 6.31 18.33 21.26
N GLY A 282 6.15 18.63 19.97
CA GLY A 282 5.32 19.74 19.49
C GLY A 282 3.85 19.62 19.91
N TYR A 283 3.24 18.43 19.82
CA TYR A 283 1.88 18.20 20.31
C TYR A 283 1.76 18.46 21.81
N LEU A 284 2.68 17.90 22.61
CA LEU A 284 2.66 18.02 24.07
C LEU A 284 2.73 19.50 24.51
N LEU A 285 3.67 20.25 23.92
CA LEU A 285 3.80 21.69 24.17
C LEU A 285 2.56 22.48 23.77
N LEU A 286 1.99 22.18 22.59
CA LEU A 286 0.78 22.83 22.13
C LEU A 286 -0.41 22.55 23.06
N PHE A 287 -0.59 21.29 23.47
CA PHE A 287 -1.71 20.88 24.32
C PHE A 287 -1.63 21.53 25.69
N GLU A 288 -0.44 21.60 26.28
CA GLU A 288 -0.20 22.33 27.52
C GLU A 288 -0.50 23.83 27.36
N ALA A 289 0.03 24.45 26.30
CA ALA A 289 -0.14 25.89 26.06
C ALA A 289 -1.60 26.33 25.88
N ILE A 290 -2.46 25.46 25.32
CA ILE A 290 -3.89 25.75 25.13
C ILE A 290 -4.76 25.16 26.26
N GLY A 291 -4.18 24.46 27.24
CA GLY A 291 -4.93 23.79 28.30
C GLY A 291 -5.90 22.71 27.80
N LEU A 292 -5.50 21.95 26.77
CA LEU A 292 -6.36 20.95 26.15
C LEU A 292 -6.70 19.82 27.14
N ASP A 293 -7.98 19.47 27.26
CA ASP A 293 -8.40 18.30 28.03
C ASP A 293 -8.32 17.03 27.18
N TYR A 294 -7.18 16.34 27.22
CA TYR A 294 -6.93 15.14 26.40
C TYR A 294 -6.48 13.93 27.21
N THR A 295 -6.69 12.76 26.61
CA THR A 295 -6.10 11.49 26.99
C THR A 295 -5.57 10.76 25.76
N TRP A 296 -4.53 9.97 25.93
CA TRP A 296 -4.04 9.02 24.92
C TRP A 296 -4.60 7.62 25.22
N SER A 297 -4.72 6.79 24.18
CA SER A 297 -4.93 5.34 24.36
C SER A 297 -3.61 4.61 24.29
N THR A 298 -3.29 3.79 25.28
CA THR A 298 -2.12 2.90 25.21
C THR A 298 -2.37 1.66 24.35
N TYR A 299 -3.63 1.42 23.95
CA TYR A 299 -3.99 0.38 22.97
C TYR A 299 -4.17 0.98 21.58
N ALA A 300 -5.12 1.91 21.38
CA ALA A 300 -5.34 2.60 20.11
C ALA A 300 -4.28 3.69 19.88
N SER A 301 -3.03 3.26 19.81
CA SER A 301 -1.80 4.07 19.79
C SER A 301 -1.27 4.31 18.38
N GLU A 302 -2.15 4.28 17.37
CA GLU A 302 -1.78 4.44 15.96
C GLU A 302 -2.93 5.03 15.15
N GLY A 303 -2.71 6.24 14.61
CA GLY A 303 -3.65 6.95 13.75
C GLY A 303 -3.65 6.49 12.28
N GLY A 304 -2.56 5.87 11.82
CA GLY A 304 -2.44 5.26 10.50
C GLY A 304 -3.20 3.93 10.39
N ASN A 305 -3.88 3.74 9.27
CA ASN A 305 -4.60 2.50 9.01
C ASN A 305 -3.82 1.61 8.04
N PHE A 306 -2.95 0.74 8.58
CA PHE A 306 -2.15 -0.18 7.76
C PHE A 306 -2.99 -1.26 7.06
N GLY A 307 -4.23 -1.48 7.48
CA GLY A 307 -5.16 -2.39 6.80
C GLY A 307 -5.51 -1.91 5.39
N LEU A 308 -5.38 -0.60 5.14
CA LEU A 308 -5.58 0.02 3.81
C LEU A 308 -4.67 -0.58 2.73
N PHE A 309 -3.48 -1.02 3.09
CA PHE A 309 -2.53 -1.66 2.16
C PHE A 309 -2.88 -3.12 1.82
N THR A 310 -4.00 -3.64 2.34
CA THR A 310 -4.34 -5.07 2.26
C THR A 310 -5.76 -5.32 1.74
N SER A 311 -6.78 -5.07 2.57
CA SER A 311 -8.18 -5.34 2.25
C SER A 311 -9.12 -4.40 2.97
N ASN A 312 -10.33 -4.23 2.41
CA ASN A 312 -11.37 -3.40 3.03
C ASN A 312 -11.75 -3.90 4.44
N GLU A 313 -11.79 -5.21 4.66
CA GLU A 313 -12.16 -5.78 5.96
C GLU A 313 -11.07 -5.61 7.01
N MET A 314 -9.79 -5.75 6.62
CA MET A 314 -8.68 -5.49 7.55
C MET A 314 -8.60 -4.01 7.91
N MET A 315 -8.87 -3.11 6.96
CA MET A 315 -8.95 -1.67 7.20
C MET A 315 -10.01 -1.35 8.25
N LYS A 316 -11.23 -1.89 8.12
CA LYS A 316 -12.29 -1.70 9.12
C LYS A 316 -11.89 -2.26 10.49
N LYS A 317 -11.39 -3.50 10.52
CA LYS A 317 -10.99 -4.17 11.77
C LYS A 317 -9.93 -3.37 12.53
N LEU A 318 -8.88 -2.91 11.84
CA LEU A 318 -7.82 -2.12 12.49
C LEU A 318 -8.30 -0.73 12.91
N ASN A 319 -9.26 -0.13 12.20
CA ASN A 319 -9.82 1.16 12.61
C ASN A 319 -10.72 1.02 13.85
N ALA A 320 -11.40 -0.12 13.99
CA ALA A 320 -12.33 -0.37 15.09
C ALA A 320 -11.67 -0.27 16.49
N LYS A 321 -10.34 -0.44 16.58
CA LYS A 321 -9.58 -0.27 17.83
C LYS A 321 -9.77 1.10 18.49
N MET A 322 -10.08 2.15 17.71
CA MET A 322 -10.33 3.50 18.22
C MET A 322 -11.60 3.58 19.08
N TYR A 323 -12.48 2.58 18.98
CA TYR A 323 -13.75 2.48 19.71
C TYR A 323 -13.74 1.40 20.81
N ALA A 324 -12.57 0.82 21.11
CA ALA A 324 -12.40 -0.26 22.09
C ALA A 324 -12.26 0.24 23.53
#